data_AF-I7LW61-F1
#
_entry.id   AF-I7LW61-F1
#
_cell.length_a   1.000
_cell.length_b   1.000
_cell.length_c   1.000
_cell.angle_alpha   90.00
_cell.angle_beta   90.00
_cell.angle_gamma   90.00
#
_symmetry.space_group_name_H-M   'P 1'
#
loop_
_entity.id
_entity.type
_entity.pdbx_description
1 polymer ?
#
loop_
_entity_poly.entity_id
_entity_poly.type
_entity_poly.pdbx_seq_one_letter_code
_entity_poly.pdbx_strand_id
1 'polypeptide(L)'
;MDRSNYNINRIQQNKSQTNGLQDNSIRKSQESLISRYNFREAVNQGLEISQQYLSQPLKYDSGFLGKFMNEIEQQIKQGPEYKTLELSFKRAVSRFAKEAEGNLLKDLTPEQIQSVYRDIGRIFDKEEEGEDLKAKIRQVMNLRLEDMRRQIKDNKWSIILSMLQNLIIRNKGNRDCFDLLAYRLLPNDLRQIIWKFCLENQKESNEYSQKLNENRLLTISRFDVAIIKDTEDFVGQMSTPQEFDGGMIYCMKTILSYYEIKKDRILSDYLYLLCIPLMIVYRDAQHMHKIPVDLIGYYFSIQSIVAFFDPLVDLLVKHDEKYDAEMTDAIMNTLAIVDEDLANKINSVLNLELPQSRNFLVLIVKRFVHSLGFAFLPLQVTLYIWDQIFMKIHKNRMEIFVDMAIMLKCLKDQIIDQDTWDHIVDVIYQESKNISFEEYFTEHRLIMKNSRFYQSPYNVDPAIVNRGKQIFDNPLQQLIDQQQKRDRLAYKQKWLDEQEKNQLNKMKKQKNFLDSESEDEEPDENDADARRIQLQKMKAEDIMKQMKTKQQAPEAMGMVPMINQNDSEEYEDQQQHPFKQQSNAIQNNQENDEDDDENFDVLSGMN
;
A
#
# COMPACT_ATOMS: atom_id res chain seq x y z
N MET A 1 46.41 42.98 48.25
CA MET A 1 46.90 41.81 48.99
C MET A 1 45.76 41.05 49.63
N ASP A 2 45.31 39.92 49.12
CA ASP A 2 45.14 39.40 47.75
C ASP A 2 44.63 37.96 47.95
N ARG A 3 43.46 37.61 47.42
CA ARG A 3 43.28 37.09 46.05
C ARG A 3 44.00 35.76 45.74
N SER A 4 44.29 34.93 46.74
CA SER A 4 44.79 33.55 46.49
C SER A 4 43.75 32.43 46.64
N ASN A 5 42.63 32.62 47.36
CA ASN A 5 41.74 31.49 47.71
C ASN A 5 40.43 31.37 46.92
N TYR A 6 40.17 32.24 45.94
CA TYR A 6 38.92 32.19 45.15
C TYR A 6 39.06 31.55 43.75
N ASN A 7 40.28 31.21 43.32
CA ASN A 7 40.52 30.64 41.97
C ASN A 7 40.75 29.12 41.93
N ILE A 8 40.88 28.44 43.08
CA ILE A 8 41.16 26.99 43.10
C ILE A 8 39.86 26.17 43.03
N ASN A 9 38.75 26.65 43.61
CA ASN A 9 37.48 25.91 43.60
C ASN A 9 36.71 25.98 42.28
N ARG A 10 36.98 26.96 41.42
CA ARG A 10 36.31 27.07 40.10
C ARG A 10 36.98 26.22 39.00
N ILE A 11 38.27 25.89 39.16
CA ILE A 11 39.00 25.02 38.21
C ILE A 11 38.71 23.53 38.49
N GLN A 12 38.42 23.16 39.74
CA GLN A 12 38.07 21.77 40.08
C GLN A 12 36.63 21.40 39.72
N GLN A 13 35.68 22.34 39.68
CA GLN A 13 34.30 22.03 39.23
C GLN A 13 34.16 21.94 37.70
N ASN A 14 34.98 22.68 36.92
CA ASN A 14 34.93 22.60 35.45
C ASN A 14 35.71 21.42 34.84
N LYS A 15 36.67 20.82 35.58
CA LYS A 15 37.37 19.59 35.14
C LYS A 15 36.53 18.32 35.34
N SER A 16 35.55 18.34 36.24
CA SER A 16 34.69 17.18 36.51
C SER A 16 33.50 17.05 35.55
N GLN A 17 33.07 18.15 34.92
CA GLN A 17 31.98 18.14 33.93
C GLN A 17 32.45 17.91 32.48
N THR A 18 33.72 18.17 32.16
CA THR A 18 34.26 17.95 30.81
C THR A 18 34.73 16.51 30.57
N ASN A 19 35.19 15.81 31.61
CA ASN A 19 35.59 14.40 31.48
C ASN A 19 34.39 13.42 31.39
N GLY A 20 33.22 13.76 31.95
CA GLY A 20 32.02 12.91 31.87
C GLY A 20 31.30 12.94 30.52
N LEU A 21 31.48 14.00 29.71
CA LEU A 21 30.84 14.15 28.41
C LEU A 21 31.67 13.54 27.25
N GLN A 22 32.99 13.45 27.39
CA GLN A 22 33.84 12.76 26.41
C GLN A 22 33.78 11.23 26.56
N ASP A 23 33.70 10.70 27.78
CA ASP A 23 33.63 9.24 27.98
C ASP A 23 32.28 8.62 27.53
N ASN A 24 31.17 9.36 27.65
CA ASN A 24 29.88 8.89 27.15
C ASN A 24 29.74 8.97 25.61
N SER A 25 30.45 9.89 24.96
CA SER A 25 30.55 9.99 23.50
C SER A 25 31.38 8.85 22.91
N ILE A 26 32.52 8.52 23.56
CA ILE A 26 33.40 7.44 23.13
C ILE A 26 32.73 6.07 23.33
N ARG A 27 32.04 5.85 24.47
CA ARG A 27 31.29 4.60 24.72
C ARG A 27 30.14 4.38 23.72
N LYS A 28 29.35 5.40 23.40
CA LYS A 28 28.28 5.28 22.37
C LYS A 28 28.85 5.05 20.97
N SER A 29 30.02 5.61 20.65
CA SER A 29 30.69 5.34 19.37
C SER A 29 31.24 3.91 19.29
N GLN A 30 31.79 3.38 20.40
CA GLN A 30 32.33 2.02 20.47
C GLN A 30 31.24 0.95 20.49
N GLU A 31 30.10 1.18 21.16
CA GLU A 31 28.95 0.27 21.10
C GLU A 31 28.33 0.21 19.68
N SER A 32 28.33 1.33 18.95
CA SER A 32 27.90 1.35 17.54
C SER A 32 28.87 0.63 16.59
N LEU A 33 30.17 0.63 16.91
CA LEU A 33 31.21 -0.07 16.14
C LEU A 33 31.24 -1.57 16.44
N ILE A 34 31.00 -1.97 17.70
CA ILE A 34 30.89 -3.39 18.11
C ILE A 34 29.63 -4.03 17.52
N SER A 35 28.51 -3.30 17.46
CA SER A 35 27.27 -3.77 16.80
C SER A 35 27.44 -3.93 15.27
N ARG A 36 28.25 -3.08 14.63
CA ARG A 36 28.61 -3.21 13.19
C ARG A 36 29.62 -4.33 12.90
N TYR A 37 30.51 -4.64 13.83
CA TYR A 37 31.46 -5.76 13.69
C TYR A 37 30.76 -7.12 13.87
N ASN A 38 29.85 -7.24 14.84
CA ASN A 38 29.08 -8.48 15.07
C ASN A 38 28.13 -8.83 13.92
N PHE A 39 27.64 -7.85 13.15
CA PHE A 39 26.85 -8.10 11.94
C PHE A 39 27.69 -8.65 10.78
N ARG A 40 29.00 -8.38 10.74
CA ARG A 40 29.90 -8.82 9.67
C ARG A 40 30.48 -10.21 9.92
N GLU A 41 30.70 -10.58 11.19
CA GLU A 41 31.11 -11.95 11.56
C GLU A 41 29.95 -12.95 11.47
N ALA A 42 28.71 -12.55 11.78
CA ALA A 42 27.53 -13.40 11.60
C ALA A 42 27.23 -13.75 10.12
N VAL A 43 27.69 -12.92 9.17
CA VAL A 43 27.57 -13.17 7.72
C VAL A 43 28.71 -14.06 7.19
N ASN A 44 29.85 -14.12 7.90
CA ASN A 44 31.04 -14.84 7.44
C ASN A 44 31.22 -16.25 8.03
N GLN A 45 30.45 -16.65 9.05
CA GLN A 45 30.65 -17.93 9.75
C GLN A 45 29.61 -19.03 9.49
N GLY A 46 28.86 -18.96 8.39
CA GLY A 46 28.06 -20.11 7.99
C GLY A 46 27.44 -19.94 6.63
N LEU A 47 28.15 -20.37 5.58
CA LEU A 47 27.62 -20.80 4.28
C LEU A 47 28.78 -21.19 3.33
N GLU A 48 29.31 -22.40 3.47
CA GLU A 48 29.85 -23.10 2.31
C GLU A 48 28.65 -23.50 1.43
N ILE A 49 28.34 -22.63 0.46
CA ILE A 49 27.29 -22.86 -0.54
C ILE A 49 27.82 -23.85 -1.55
N SER A 50 27.15 -24.99 -1.70
CA SER A 50 27.26 -25.81 -2.90
C SER A 50 26.82 -24.97 -4.11
N GLN A 51 27.80 -24.56 -4.92
CA GLN A 51 27.65 -23.70 -6.10
C GLN A 51 26.81 -24.31 -7.24
N GLN A 52 26.26 -25.51 -7.08
CA GLN A 52 25.58 -26.22 -8.17
C GLN A 52 24.12 -25.80 -8.44
N TYR A 53 23.48 -24.98 -7.58
CA TYR A 53 22.08 -24.57 -7.76
C TYR A 53 21.85 -23.05 -7.95
N LEU A 54 22.91 -22.25 -8.10
CA LEU A 54 22.85 -20.81 -8.43
C LEU A 54 23.13 -20.54 -9.93
N SER A 55 22.82 -21.49 -10.82
CA SER A 55 23.18 -21.42 -12.24
C SER A 55 22.24 -20.59 -13.11
N GLN A 56 21.41 -19.71 -12.53
CA GLN A 56 20.95 -18.53 -13.27
C GLN A 56 21.40 -17.30 -12.50
N PRO A 57 22.51 -16.64 -12.91
CA PRO A 57 22.80 -15.32 -12.39
C PRO A 57 21.56 -14.47 -12.62
N LEU A 58 21.04 -13.84 -11.56
CA LEU A 58 20.16 -12.68 -11.68
C LEU A 58 20.81 -11.77 -12.72
N LYS A 59 20.30 -11.81 -13.96
CA LYS A 59 20.79 -10.96 -15.03
C LYS A 59 20.46 -9.56 -14.56
N TYR A 60 21.48 -8.90 -14.01
CA TYR A 60 21.47 -7.47 -13.78
C TYR A 60 20.97 -6.84 -15.08
N ASP A 61 19.79 -6.21 -15.03
CA ASP A 61 19.20 -5.61 -16.22
C ASP A 61 20.08 -4.41 -16.60
N SER A 62 21.09 -4.70 -17.40
CA SER A 62 21.98 -3.69 -17.99
C SER A 62 21.19 -2.64 -18.77
N GLY A 63 19.97 -2.94 -19.22
CA GLY A 63 19.05 -2.00 -19.83
C GLY A 63 18.52 -0.97 -18.83
N PHE A 64 18.29 -1.33 -17.57
CA PHE A 64 17.90 -0.39 -16.52
C PHE A 64 19.05 0.56 -16.16
N LEU A 65 20.25 0.02 -15.92
CA LEU A 65 21.43 0.86 -15.67
C LEU A 65 21.73 1.76 -16.88
N GLY A 66 21.58 1.24 -18.10
CA GLY A 66 21.70 2.04 -19.32
C GLY A 66 20.67 3.16 -19.42
N LYS A 67 19.40 2.90 -19.13
CA LYS A 67 18.34 3.93 -19.11
C LYS A 67 18.59 5.00 -18.05
N PHE A 68 18.97 4.59 -16.84
CA PHE A 68 19.31 5.50 -15.75
C PHE A 68 20.53 6.36 -16.09
N MET A 69 21.59 5.77 -16.65
CA MET A 69 22.77 6.51 -17.09
C MET A 69 22.45 7.48 -18.24
N ASN A 70 21.55 7.11 -19.16
CA ASN A 70 21.08 8.01 -20.22
C ASN A 70 20.27 9.19 -19.67
N GLU A 71 19.40 8.95 -18.68
CA GLU A 71 18.61 10.00 -18.03
C GLU A 71 19.50 10.99 -17.28
N ILE A 72 20.54 10.47 -16.61
CA ILE A 72 21.59 11.28 -15.97
C ILE A 72 22.35 12.10 -17.02
N GLU A 73 22.76 11.48 -18.12
CA GLU A 73 23.47 12.17 -19.19
C GLU A 73 22.62 13.30 -19.80
N GLN A 74 21.31 13.07 -19.96
CA GLN A 74 20.38 14.11 -20.43
C GLN A 74 20.24 15.26 -19.44
N GLN A 75 20.14 14.99 -18.14
CA GLN A 75 20.07 16.04 -17.12
C GLN A 75 21.35 16.89 -17.08
N ILE A 76 22.53 16.25 -17.22
CA ILE A 76 23.81 16.96 -17.29
C ILE A 76 23.88 17.86 -18.55
N LYS A 77 23.44 17.33 -19.70
CA LYS A 77 23.38 18.08 -20.97
C LYS A 77 22.42 19.27 -20.93
N GLN A 78 21.42 19.23 -20.06
CA GLN A 78 20.46 20.33 -19.89
C GLN A 78 21.00 21.47 -19.00
N GLY A 79 22.10 21.25 -18.27
CA GLY A 79 22.70 22.23 -17.37
C GLY A 79 23.23 23.49 -18.07
N PRO A 80 23.13 24.68 -17.44
CA PRO A 80 23.53 25.95 -18.07
C PRO A 80 25.03 26.01 -18.38
N GLU A 81 25.87 25.39 -17.54
CA GLU A 81 27.33 25.30 -17.74
C GLU A 81 27.68 24.42 -18.96
N TYR A 82 27.02 23.26 -19.09
CA TYR A 82 27.20 22.38 -20.25
C TYR A 82 26.73 23.07 -21.53
N LYS A 83 25.55 23.70 -21.52
CA LYS A 83 25.03 24.44 -22.68
C LYS A 83 25.96 25.57 -23.11
N THR A 84 26.54 26.29 -22.14
CA THR A 84 27.48 27.39 -22.43
C THR A 84 28.78 26.88 -23.06
N LEU A 85 29.30 25.75 -22.57
CA LEU A 85 30.49 25.10 -23.14
C LEU A 85 30.21 24.49 -24.51
N GLU A 86 29.06 23.82 -24.69
CA GLU A 86 28.62 23.27 -25.97
C GLU A 86 28.44 24.37 -27.02
N LEU A 87 27.85 25.51 -26.63
CA LEU A 87 27.68 26.66 -27.51
C LEU A 87 29.04 27.28 -27.88
N SER A 88 29.96 27.38 -26.91
CA SER A 88 31.34 27.85 -27.15
C SER A 88 32.08 26.91 -28.10
N PHE A 89 31.93 25.59 -27.94
CA PHE A 89 32.47 24.59 -28.84
C PHE A 89 31.89 24.70 -30.25
N LYS A 90 30.56 24.80 -30.39
CA LYS A 90 29.90 25.01 -31.70
C LYS A 90 30.37 26.29 -32.39
N ARG A 91 30.55 27.38 -31.63
CA ARG A 91 31.09 28.65 -32.14
C ARG A 91 32.55 28.51 -32.56
N ALA A 92 33.37 27.78 -31.82
CA ALA A 92 34.77 27.53 -32.18
C ALA A 92 34.88 26.67 -33.45
N VAL A 93 34.12 25.57 -33.55
CA VAL A 93 34.02 24.75 -34.77
C VAL A 93 33.54 25.58 -35.97
N SER A 94 32.55 26.46 -35.77
CA SER A 94 32.04 27.33 -36.84
C SER A 94 33.05 28.38 -37.29
N ARG A 95 33.85 28.93 -36.35
CA ARG A 95 34.95 29.86 -36.67
C ARG A 95 36.06 29.13 -37.42
N PHE A 96 36.50 27.99 -36.91
CA PHE A 96 37.50 27.14 -37.55
C PHE A 96 37.06 26.71 -38.95
N ALA A 97 35.79 26.34 -39.13
CA ALA A 97 35.26 26.01 -40.44
C ALA A 97 35.21 27.20 -41.39
N LYS A 98 34.87 28.40 -40.90
CA LYS A 98 34.93 29.65 -41.69
C LYS A 98 36.35 30.08 -42.04
N GLU A 99 37.33 29.74 -41.21
CA GLU A 99 38.74 30.03 -41.45
C GLU A 99 39.38 28.99 -42.39
N ALA A 100 38.94 27.73 -42.31
CA ALA A 100 39.27 26.68 -43.27
C ALA A 100 38.55 26.88 -44.63
N GLU A 101 37.44 27.60 -44.63
CA GLU A 101 36.72 28.10 -45.80
C GLU A 101 37.53 29.21 -46.52
N GLY A 102 38.41 28.80 -47.43
CA GLY A 102 38.70 29.64 -48.60
C GLY A 102 37.46 29.80 -49.49
N ASN A 103 37.60 30.42 -50.69
CA ASN A 103 36.55 30.52 -51.72
C ASN A 103 35.93 29.17 -52.19
N LEU A 104 36.30 28.03 -51.58
CA LEU A 104 36.01 26.66 -51.97
C LEU A 104 34.60 26.13 -51.64
N LEU A 105 33.82 26.76 -50.75
CA LEU A 105 32.46 26.29 -50.44
C LEU A 105 31.34 26.95 -51.27
N LYS A 106 31.66 27.95 -52.09
CA LYS A 106 30.64 28.70 -52.85
C LYS A 106 29.91 27.85 -53.90
N ASP A 107 30.56 26.79 -54.37
CA ASP A 107 30.06 25.94 -55.47
C ASP A 107 29.56 24.56 -55.00
N LEU A 108 29.50 24.30 -53.69
CA LEU A 108 29.07 23.02 -53.13
C LEU A 108 27.58 23.02 -52.78
N THR A 109 26.94 21.86 -52.92
CA THR A 109 25.55 21.68 -52.51
C THR A 109 25.42 21.66 -50.97
N PRO A 110 24.25 21.98 -50.39
CA PRO A 110 24.04 21.97 -48.94
C PRO A 110 24.44 20.65 -48.24
N GLU A 111 24.25 19.51 -48.92
CA GLU A 111 24.62 18.19 -48.41
C GLU A 111 26.14 17.99 -48.35
N GLN A 112 26.86 18.49 -49.35
CA GLN A 112 28.33 18.48 -49.40
C GLN A 112 28.91 19.42 -48.34
N ILE A 113 28.33 20.60 -48.19
CA ILE A 113 28.67 21.56 -47.13
C ILE A 113 28.49 20.91 -45.75
N GLN A 114 27.40 20.18 -45.54
CA GLN A 114 27.15 19.46 -44.28
C GLN A 114 28.12 18.27 -44.06
N SER A 115 28.61 17.63 -45.12
CA SER A 115 29.69 16.63 -45.02
C SER A 115 31.02 17.28 -44.66
N VAL A 116 31.35 18.41 -45.27
CA VAL A 116 32.59 19.16 -45.00
C VAL A 116 32.60 19.70 -43.57
N TYR A 117 31.49 20.28 -43.09
CA TYR A 117 31.39 20.67 -41.68
C TYR A 117 31.55 19.50 -40.70
N ARG A 118 31.09 18.28 -41.07
CA ARG A 118 31.33 17.07 -40.26
C ARG A 118 32.80 16.69 -40.21
N ASP A 119 33.50 16.74 -41.35
CA ASP A 119 34.92 16.39 -41.42
C ASP A 119 35.82 17.47 -40.79
N ILE A 120 35.47 18.75 -40.94
CA ILE A 120 36.12 19.86 -40.23
C ILE A 120 35.91 19.73 -38.72
N GLY A 121 34.70 19.36 -38.28
CA GLY A 121 34.46 19.06 -36.86
C GLY A 121 35.38 17.95 -36.34
N ARG A 122 35.64 16.90 -37.13
CA ARG A 122 36.59 15.82 -36.78
C ARG A 122 38.06 16.25 -36.78
N ILE A 123 38.40 17.30 -37.51
CA ILE A 123 39.76 17.89 -37.53
C ILE A 123 39.94 18.82 -36.34
N PHE A 124 38.99 19.74 -36.09
CA PHE A 124 38.96 20.61 -34.93
C PHE A 124 38.99 19.82 -33.61
N ASP A 125 38.37 18.65 -33.61
CA ASP A 125 38.40 17.67 -32.53
C ASP A 125 39.81 17.22 -32.10
N LYS A 126 40.83 17.45 -32.94
CA LYS A 126 42.25 17.14 -32.70
C LYS A 126 43.13 18.38 -32.53
N GLU A 127 42.57 19.58 -32.64
CA GLU A 127 43.29 20.82 -32.36
C GLU A 127 43.27 21.15 -30.87
N GLU A 128 44.29 21.89 -30.42
CA GLU A 128 44.51 22.24 -29.01
C GLU A 128 43.27 22.91 -28.37
N GLU A 129 42.62 23.86 -29.08
CA GLU A 129 41.40 24.52 -28.60
C GLU A 129 40.21 23.54 -28.48
N GLY A 130 40.10 22.59 -29.40
CA GLY A 130 39.07 21.54 -29.37
C GLY A 130 39.30 20.51 -28.26
N GLU A 131 40.55 20.11 -28.04
CA GLU A 131 40.93 19.24 -26.92
C GLU A 131 40.68 19.90 -25.56
N ASP A 132 41.02 21.18 -25.42
CA ASP A 132 40.80 21.97 -24.20
C ASP A 132 39.32 22.11 -23.85
N LEU A 133 38.48 22.40 -24.85
CA LEU A 133 37.02 22.49 -24.65
C LEU A 133 36.42 21.13 -24.30
N LYS A 134 36.88 20.04 -24.94
CA LYS A 134 36.48 18.68 -24.56
C LYS A 134 36.93 18.33 -23.15
N ALA A 135 38.14 18.70 -22.75
CA ALA A 135 38.65 18.48 -21.40
C ALA A 135 37.80 19.21 -20.36
N LYS A 136 37.42 20.47 -20.63
CA LYS A 136 36.52 21.25 -19.77
C LYS A 136 35.12 20.63 -19.70
N ILE A 137 34.55 20.19 -20.81
CA ILE A 137 33.26 19.47 -20.82
C ILE A 137 33.34 18.17 -20.00
N ARG A 138 34.39 17.37 -20.17
CA ARG A 138 34.62 16.15 -19.37
C ARG A 138 34.80 16.46 -17.89
N GLN A 139 35.49 17.55 -17.55
CA GLN A 139 35.69 17.98 -16.17
C GLN A 139 34.35 18.37 -15.51
N VAL A 140 33.52 19.16 -16.19
CA VAL A 140 32.18 19.52 -15.70
C VAL A 140 31.30 18.28 -15.55
N MET A 141 31.33 17.36 -16.52
CA MET A 141 30.64 16.07 -16.38
C MET A 141 31.11 15.28 -15.16
N ASN A 142 32.42 15.15 -14.95
CA ASN A 142 32.98 14.41 -13.83
C ASN A 142 32.63 15.05 -12.48
N LEU A 143 32.67 16.38 -12.38
CA LEU A 143 32.26 17.10 -11.18
C LEU A 143 30.78 16.89 -10.87
N ARG A 144 29.90 16.98 -11.88
CA ARG A 144 28.47 16.72 -11.70
C ARG A 144 28.19 15.26 -11.32
N LEU A 145 28.89 14.31 -11.93
CA LEU A 145 28.79 12.89 -11.55
C LEU A 145 29.27 12.65 -10.13
N GLU A 146 30.32 13.34 -9.68
CA GLU A 146 30.83 13.22 -8.31
C GLU A 146 29.92 13.91 -7.29
N ASP A 147 29.36 15.06 -7.60
CA ASP A 147 28.33 15.73 -6.80
C ASP A 147 27.08 14.86 -6.68
N MET A 148 26.65 14.25 -7.79
CA MET A 148 25.58 13.26 -7.75
C MET A 148 25.97 12.03 -6.92
N ARG A 149 27.21 11.53 -7.00
CA ARG A 149 27.68 10.43 -6.13
C ARG A 149 27.67 10.82 -4.66
N ARG A 150 28.03 12.06 -4.32
CA ARG A 150 27.95 12.60 -2.96
C ARG A 150 26.49 12.72 -2.51
N GLN A 151 25.63 13.28 -3.35
CA GLN A 151 24.18 13.30 -3.12
C GLN A 151 23.60 11.89 -3.00
N ILE A 152 24.07 10.89 -3.74
CA ILE A 152 23.65 9.49 -3.62
C ILE A 152 24.13 8.88 -2.29
N LYS A 153 25.33 9.25 -1.81
CA LYS A 153 25.80 8.84 -0.48
C LYS A 153 24.95 9.46 0.63
N ASP A 154 24.55 10.71 0.47
CA ASP A 154 23.77 11.45 1.46
C ASP A 154 22.26 11.12 1.38
N ASN A 155 21.73 10.75 0.20
CA ASN A 155 20.33 10.40 -0.07
C ASN A 155 20.11 8.91 -0.38
N LYS A 156 21.00 8.02 0.09
CA LYS A 156 20.90 6.58 -0.18
C LYS A 156 19.52 6.02 0.20
N TRP A 157 18.94 6.48 1.31
CA TRP A 157 17.62 6.08 1.76
C TRP A 157 16.50 6.56 0.83
N SER A 158 16.50 7.84 0.43
CA SER A 158 15.52 8.39 -0.51
C SER A 158 15.54 7.67 -1.86
N ILE A 159 16.73 7.32 -2.36
CA ILE A 159 16.89 6.55 -3.60
C ILE A 159 16.32 5.13 -3.43
N ILE A 160 16.62 4.45 -2.31
CA ILE A 160 16.06 3.13 -2.01
C ILE A 160 14.53 3.19 -1.96
N LEU A 161 13.97 4.20 -1.28
CA LEU A 161 12.52 4.40 -1.22
C LEU A 161 11.91 4.65 -2.60
N SER A 162 12.54 5.49 -3.43
CA SER A 162 12.08 5.75 -4.80
C SER A 162 12.14 4.49 -5.67
N MET A 163 13.21 3.71 -5.58
CA MET A 163 13.34 2.43 -6.27
C MET A 163 12.25 1.45 -5.82
N LEU A 164 12.03 1.33 -4.50
CA LEU A 164 10.99 0.48 -3.95
C LEU A 164 9.59 0.91 -4.42
N GLN A 165 9.28 2.21 -4.35
CA GLN A 165 8.02 2.76 -4.82
C GLN A 165 7.80 2.43 -6.31
N ASN A 166 8.82 2.59 -7.15
CA ASN A 166 8.75 2.23 -8.56
C ASN A 166 8.55 0.72 -8.78
N LEU A 167 9.21 -0.13 -8.00
CA LEU A 167 9.03 -1.59 -8.06
C LEU A 167 7.61 -1.99 -7.67
N ILE A 168 7.08 -1.40 -6.60
CA ILE A 168 5.72 -1.63 -6.10
C ILE A 168 4.69 -1.18 -7.16
N ILE A 169 4.84 0.02 -7.74
CA ILE A 169 3.95 0.54 -8.79
C ILE A 169 3.96 -0.35 -10.04
N ARG A 170 5.12 -0.88 -10.43
CA ARG A 170 5.21 -1.78 -11.60
C ARG A 170 4.58 -3.15 -11.35
N ASN A 171 4.55 -3.58 -10.10
CA ASN A 171 4.01 -4.88 -9.69
C ASN A 171 2.70 -4.72 -8.89
N LYS A 172 1.78 -3.87 -9.38
CA LYS A 172 0.48 -3.66 -8.73
C LYS A 172 -0.22 -5.00 -8.45
N GLY A 173 -0.61 -5.19 -7.19
CA GLY A 173 -1.27 -6.40 -6.70
C GLY A 173 -0.32 -7.48 -6.14
N ASN A 174 0.99 -7.42 -6.40
CA ASN A 174 1.93 -8.38 -5.84
C ASN A 174 2.44 -7.93 -4.47
N ARG A 175 1.82 -8.42 -3.39
CA ARG A 175 2.24 -8.11 -2.02
C ARG A 175 3.31 -9.07 -1.46
N ASP A 176 3.72 -10.11 -2.19
CA ASP A 176 4.79 -11.04 -1.76
C ASP A 176 6.10 -10.31 -1.48
N CYS A 177 6.32 -9.18 -2.19
CA CYS A 177 7.51 -8.37 -1.97
C CYS A 177 7.62 -7.84 -0.53
N PHE A 178 6.53 -7.83 0.24
CA PHE A 178 6.53 -7.41 1.65
C PHE A 178 6.79 -8.53 2.64
N ASP A 179 6.89 -9.80 2.21
CA ASP A 179 7.19 -10.92 3.12
C ASP A 179 8.55 -10.73 3.83
N LEU A 180 9.50 -10.09 3.14
CA LEU A 180 10.82 -9.76 3.70
C LEU A 180 10.76 -8.69 4.80
N LEU A 181 9.64 -7.96 4.87
CA LEU A 181 9.35 -6.93 5.87
C LEU A 181 8.43 -7.45 6.99
N ALA A 182 7.88 -8.66 6.85
CA ALA A 182 7.07 -9.28 7.89
C ALA A 182 7.86 -9.37 9.20
N TYR A 183 7.18 -9.08 10.30
CA TYR A 183 7.73 -9.09 11.66
C TYR A 183 8.88 -8.09 11.87
N ARG A 184 8.94 -7.02 11.08
CA ARG A 184 9.89 -5.92 11.23
C ARG A 184 9.17 -4.61 11.51
N LEU A 185 9.82 -3.75 12.28
CA LEU A 185 9.38 -2.37 12.45
C LEU A 185 9.65 -1.57 11.17
N LEU A 186 8.61 -0.94 10.63
CA LEU A 186 8.73 -0.10 9.45
C LEU A 186 9.06 1.35 9.84
N PRO A 187 10.09 1.97 9.23
CA PRO A 187 10.26 3.41 9.26
C PRO A 187 9.04 4.13 8.66
N ASN A 188 8.74 5.35 9.12
CA ASN A 188 7.51 6.06 8.74
C ASN A 188 7.40 6.27 7.22
N ASP A 189 8.48 6.69 6.56
CA ASP A 189 8.50 6.91 5.10
C ASP A 189 8.18 5.61 4.33
N LEU A 190 8.71 4.48 4.80
CA LEU A 190 8.46 3.18 4.22
C LEU A 190 7.01 2.74 4.48
N ARG A 191 6.49 3.01 5.68
CA ARG A 191 5.09 2.75 6.05
C ARG A 191 4.13 3.50 5.13
N GLN A 192 4.36 4.79 4.88
CA GLN A 192 3.52 5.58 3.97
C GLN A 192 3.44 4.96 2.57
N ILE A 193 4.57 4.52 2.01
CA ILE A 193 4.61 3.89 0.68
C ILE A 193 3.85 2.56 0.68
N ILE A 194 4.08 1.73 1.69
CA ILE A 194 3.47 0.40 1.80
C ILE A 194 1.96 0.51 2.04
N TRP A 195 1.53 1.37 2.97
CA TRP A 195 0.12 1.59 3.25
C TRP A 195 -0.60 2.16 2.04
N LYS A 196 0.01 3.12 1.33
CA LYS A 196 -0.54 3.64 0.07
C LYS A 196 -0.83 2.51 -0.91
N PHE A 197 0.10 1.60 -1.09
CA PHE A 197 -0.08 0.47 -1.97
C PHE A 197 -1.10 -0.56 -1.47
N CYS A 198 -1.03 -0.92 -0.18
CA CYS A 198 -1.89 -1.96 0.41
C CYS A 198 -3.34 -1.51 0.60
N LEU A 199 -3.58 -0.21 0.74
CA LEU A 199 -4.89 0.39 0.99
C LEU A 199 -5.47 1.09 -0.24
N GLU A 200 -4.76 1.14 -1.37
CA GLU A 200 -5.21 1.81 -2.59
C GLU A 200 -6.62 1.35 -2.99
N ASN A 201 -7.57 2.28 -3.03
CA ASN A 201 -8.95 2.02 -3.43
C ASN A 201 -9.43 3.09 -4.40
N GLN A 202 -8.99 2.96 -5.65
CA GLN A 202 -9.28 3.92 -6.71
C GLN A 202 -10.78 4.09 -6.95
N LYS A 203 -11.59 3.05 -6.74
CA LYS A 203 -13.04 3.12 -6.91
C LYS A 203 -13.64 4.17 -5.97
N GLU A 204 -13.32 4.06 -4.68
CA GLU A 204 -13.82 4.96 -3.64
C GLU A 204 -13.26 6.38 -3.80
N SER A 205 -11.96 6.50 -4.09
CA SER A 205 -11.30 7.78 -4.35
C SER A 205 -11.89 8.51 -5.56
N ASN A 206 -12.11 7.80 -6.69
CA ASN A 206 -12.68 8.39 -7.89
C ASN A 206 -14.14 8.79 -7.71
N GLU A 207 -14.95 7.98 -7.03
CA GLU A 207 -16.35 8.32 -6.75
C GLU A 207 -16.45 9.58 -5.87
N TYR A 208 -15.60 9.68 -4.84
CA TYR A 208 -15.52 10.89 -4.02
C TYR A 208 -15.12 12.11 -4.87
N SER A 209 -14.06 11.98 -5.68
CA SER A 209 -13.59 13.08 -6.53
C SER A 209 -14.65 13.52 -7.53
N GLN A 210 -15.41 12.58 -8.10
CA GLN A 210 -16.52 12.88 -8.99
C GLN A 210 -17.61 13.67 -8.26
N LYS A 211 -18.10 13.19 -7.10
CA LYS A 211 -19.12 13.88 -6.30
C LYS A 211 -18.68 15.28 -5.88
N LEU A 212 -17.41 15.43 -5.53
CA LEU A 212 -16.84 16.71 -5.16
C LEU A 212 -16.86 17.71 -6.33
N ASN A 213 -16.53 17.25 -7.53
CA ASN A 213 -16.54 18.07 -8.75
C ASN A 213 -17.97 18.41 -9.21
N GLU A 214 -18.92 17.50 -9.00
CA GLU A 214 -20.33 17.72 -9.30
C GLU A 214 -20.93 18.77 -8.35
N ASN A 215 -20.81 18.55 -7.04
CA ASN A 215 -21.23 19.49 -6.01
C ASN A 215 -20.62 19.10 -4.66
N ARG A 216 -19.83 20.01 -4.08
CA ARG A 216 -19.20 19.82 -2.77
C ARG A 216 -20.18 19.41 -1.66
N LEU A 217 -21.43 19.88 -1.69
CA LEU A 217 -22.45 19.53 -0.70
C LEU A 217 -22.81 18.04 -0.69
N LEU A 218 -22.57 17.31 -1.79
CA LEU A 218 -22.77 15.86 -1.86
C LEU A 218 -21.72 15.06 -1.05
N THR A 219 -20.70 15.74 -0.54
CA THR A 219 -19.60 15.15 0.23
C THR A 219 -19.59 15.58 1.70
N ILE A 220 -20.51 16.45 2.11
CA ILE A 220 -20.60 17.00 3.45
C ILE A 220 -21.85 16.46 4.15
N SER A 221 -21.65 15.78 5.27
CA SER A 221 -22.72 15.23 6.11
C SER A 221 -23.59 16.34 6.68
N ARG A 222 -24.86 16.04 6.93
CA ARG A 222 -25.74 16.91 7.71
C ARG A 222 -25.31 17.05 9.17
N PHE A 223 -24.49 16.12 9.68
CA PHE A 223 -23.98 16.12 11.06
C PHE A 223 -22.56 16.68 11.17
N ASP A 224 -22.10 17.42 10.15
CA ASP A 224 -20.71 17.88 10.03
C ASP A 224 -20.15 18.56 11.29
N VAL A 225 -20.95 19.39 11.97
CA VAL A 225 -20.55 20.07 13.22
C VAL A 225 -20.33 19.07 14.36
N ALA A 226 -21.21 18.06 14.49
CA ALA A 226 -21.05 17.02 15.50
C ALA A 226 -19.81 16.16 15.19
N ILE A 227 -19.61 15.81 13.92
CA ILE A 227 -18.42 15.04 13.47
C ILE A 227 -17.12 15.78 13.83
N ILE A 228 -17.06 17.11 13.66
CA ILE A 228 -15.89 17.90 14.05
C ILE A 228 -15.65 17.77 15.56
N LYS A 229 -16.68 18.02 16.36
CA LYS A 229 -16.56 17.99 17.81
C LYS A 229 -16.12 16.61 18.31
N ASP A 230 -16.77 15.55 17.82
CA ASP A 230 -16.42 14.18 18.18
C ASP A 230 -14.97 13.86 17.74
N THR A 231 -14.54 14.36 16.58
CA THR A 231 -13.15 14.19 16.11
C THR A 231 -12.16 14.85 17.09
N GLU A 232 -12.43 16.08 17.51
CA GLU A 232 -11.60 16.79 18.50
C GLU A 232 -11.58 16.05 19.85
N ASP A 233 -12.73 15.57 20.31
CA ASP A 233 -12.87 14.82 21.56
C ASP A 233 -12.10 13.49 21.51
N PHE A 234 -12.23 12.70 20.45
CA PHE A 234 -11.49 11.44 20.29
C PHE A 234 -9.99 11.64 20.14
N VAL A 235 -9.56 12.65 19.39
CA VAL A 235 -8.13 12.98 19.25
C VAL A 235 -7.56 13.43 20.59
N GLY A 236 -8.28 14.27 21.35
CA GLY A 236 -7.87 14.72 22.67
C GLY A 236 -7.79 13.59 23.71
N GLN A 237 -8.60 12.54 23.57
CA GLN A 237 -8.55 11.36 24.43
C GLN A 237 -7.44 10.36 24.05
N MET A 238 -7.14 10.23 22.75
CA MET A 238 -6.31 9.12 22.24
C MET A 238 -4.91 9.55 21.81
N SER A 239 -4.62 10.85 21.73
CA SER A 239 -3.33 11.37 21.27
C SER A 239 -2.91 12.61 22.03
N THR A 240 -1.63 12.95 21.94
CA THR A 240 -1.12 14.20 22.54
C THR A 240 -1.40 15.40 21.62
N PRO A 241 -1.68 16.60 22.17
CA PRO A 241 -1.96 17.80 21.36
C PRO A 241 -0.84 18.18 20.38
N GLN A 242 0.39 17.70 20.58
CA GLN A 242 1.54 17.96 19.71
C GLN A 242 1.58 17.02 18.49
N GLU A 243 0.87 15.90 18.54
CA GLU A 243 0.87 14.90 17.46
C GLU A 243 -0.17 15.18 16.38
N PHE A 244 -1.17 16.03 16.69
CA PHE A 244 -2.28 16.38 15.80
C PHE A 244 -2.36 17.88 15.56
N ASP A 245 -2.46 18.27 14.30
CA ASP A 245 -2.75 19.66 13.90
C ASP A 245 -4.18 19.83 13.37
N GLY A 246 -4.59 21.08 13.18
CA GLY A 246 -5.93 21.39 12.64
C GLY A 246 -6.15 20.87 11.21
N GLY A 247 -5.09 20.68 10.42
CA GLY A 247 -5.18 20.08 9.09
C GLY A 247 -5.57 18.60 9.15
N MET A 248 -5.00 17.86 10.09
CA MET A 248 -5.35 16.46 10.36
C MET A 248 -6.80 16.33 10.84
N ILE A 249 -7.25 17.20 11.76
CA ILE A 249 -8.66 17.24 12.21
C ILE A 249 -9.60 17.50 11.03
N TYR A 250 -9.28 18.47 10.17
CA TYR A 250 -10.06 18.77 8.98
C TYR A 250 -10.11 17.59 7.99
N CYS A 251 -9.00 16.88 7.84
CA CYS A 251 -8.90 15.69 7.00
C CYS A 251 -9.76 14.54 7.55
N MET A 252 -9.66 14.22 8.84
CA MET A 252 -10.50 13.22 9.51
C MET A 252 -11.98 13.54 9.33
N LYS A 253 -12.37 14.79 9.62
CA LYS A 253 -13.72 15.28 9.43
C LYS A 253 -14.19 15.01 7.99
N THR A 254 -13.40 15.38 6.99
CA THR A 254 -13.78 15.20 5.57
C THR A 254 -14.00 13.72 5.23
N ILE A 255 -13.12 12.84 5.70
CA ILE A 255 -13.22 11.38 5.50
C ILE A 255 -14.51 10.84 6.15
N LEU A 256 -14.74 11.18 7.41
CA LEU A 256 -15.86 10.70 8.21
C LEU A 256 -17.21 11.24 7.72
N SER A 257 -17.24 12.52 7.33
CA SER A 257 -18.40 13.21 6.75
C SER A 257 -18.83 12.54 5.44
N TYR A 258 -17.88 12.20 4.56
CA TYR A 258 -18.19 11.44 3.35
C TYR A 258 -18.61 9.98 3.63
N TYR A 259 -17.97 9.32 4.60
CA TYR A 259 -18.33 7.95 4.99
C TYR A 259 -19.77 7.86 5.49
N GLU A 260 -20.20 8.81 6.34
CA GLU A 260 -21.57 8.94 6.86
C GLU A 260 -22.60 8.98 5.73
N ILE A 261 -22.42 9.90 4.77
CA ILE A 261 -23.33 10.06 3.63
C ILE A 261 -23.37 8.79 2.79
N LYS A 262 -22.19 8.24 2.47
CA LYS A 262 -22.08 7.11 1.55
C LYS A 262 -22.69 5.83 2.13
N LYS A 263 -22.57 5.64 3.45
CA LYS A 263 -23.14 4.49 4.15
C LYS A 263 -24.55 4.75 4.68
N ASP A 264 -25.03 5.99 4.58
CA ASP A 264 -26.32 6.45 5.09
C ASP A 264 -26.57 6.00 6.53
N ARG A 265 -25.63 6.32 7.42
CA ARG A 265 -25.67 5.88 8.82
C ARG A 265 -24.96 6.84 9.76
N ILE A 266 -25.38 6.80 11.03
CA ILE A 266 -24.67 7.47 12.11
C ILE A 266 -23.31 6.78 12.33
N LEU A 267 -22.29 7.62 12.54
CA LEU A 267 -20.95 7.16 12.82
C LEU A 267 -20.85 6.56 14.23
N SER A 268 -20.19 5.42 14.34
CA SER A 268 -19.88 4.78 15.62
C SER A 268 -18.47 5.17 16.07
N ASP A 269 -18.20 5.16 17.38
CA ASP A 269 -16.92 5.57 17.98
C ASP A 269 -15.69 4.95 17.32
N TYR A 270 -15.74 3.67 16.98
CA TYR A 270 -14.61 2.97 16.37
C TYR A 270 -14.20 3.57 15.01
N LEU A 271 -15.14 4.20 14.29
CA LEU A 271 -14.87 4.86 13.01
C LEU A 271 -13.89 6.02 13.18
N TYR A 272 -14.03 6.79 14.26
CA TYR A 272 -13.12 7.86 14.62
C TYR A 272 -11.75 7.30 15.00
N LEU A 273 -11.73 6.24 15.82
CA LEU A 273 -10.50 5.57 16.26
C LEU A 273 -9.65 5.05 15.09
N LEU A 274 -10.27 4.51 14.04
CA LEU A 274 -9.54 4.03 12.87
C LEU A 274 -8.89 5.15 12.04
N CYS A 275 -9.44 6.37 12.11
CA CYS A 275 -8.90 7.48 11.33
C CYS A 275 -7.62 8.05 11.97
N ILE A 276 -7.46 7.93 13.29
CA ILE A 276 -6.34 8.51 14.03
C ILE A 276 -4.98 7.93 13.58
N PRO A 277 -4.73 6.61 13.59
CA PRO A 277 -3.45 6.06 13.11
C PRO A 277 -3.19 6.39 11.64
N LEU A 278 -4.24 6.43 10.81
CA LEU A 278 -4.12 6.82 9.40
C LEU A 278 -3.59 8.26 9.27
N MET A 279 -4.13 9.21 10.03
CA MET A 279 -3.62 10.59 9.98
C MET A 279 -2.18 10.68 10.46
N ILE A 280 -1.83 10.00 11.54
CA ILE A 280 -0.46 10.02 12.07
C ILE A 280 0.56 9.56 11.02
N VAL A 281 0.27 8.47 10.31
CA VAL A 281 1.18 7.97 9.26
C VAL A 281 1.39 9.00 8.16
N TYR A 282 0.33 9.71 7.76
CA TYR A 282 0.37 10.66 6.65
C TYR A 282 0.53 12.13 7.06
N ARG A 283 0.81 12.44 8.33
CA ARG A 283 0.94 13.82 8.83
C ARG A 283 1.97 14.65 8.07
N ASP A 284 3.07 14.03 7.68
CA ASP A 284 4.19 14.69 6.97
C ASP A 284 3.93 14.78 5.45
N ALA A 285 2.80 14.26 4.97
CA ALA A 285 2.50 14.24 3.55
C ALA A 285 1.96 15.60 3.10
N GLN A 286 2.60 16.18 2.07
CA GLN A 286 2.28 17.52 1.55
C GLN A 286 0.82 17.73 1.12
N HIS A 287 0.06 16.65 0.89
CA HIS A 287 -1.32 16.71 0.45
C HIS A 287 -2.34 16.81 1.61
N MET A 288 -1.92 16.73 2.88
CA MET A 288 -2.83 16.89 4.03
C MET A 288 -3.51 18.27 4.09
N HIS A 289 -2.91 19.29 3.48
CA HIS A 289 -3.52 20.63 3.34
C HIS A 289 -4.49 20.74 2.15
N LYS A 290 -4.64 19.69 1.35
CA LYS A 290 -5.57 19.61 0.22
C LYS A 290 -6.67 18.59 0.53
N ILE A 291 -7.68 18.54 -0.34
CA ILE A 291 -8.76 17.57 -0.25
C ILE A 291 -8.17 16.13 -0.28
N PRO A 292 -8.44 15.29 0.73
CA PRO A 292 -7.72 14.03 0.94
C PRO A 292 -8.31 12.86 0.13
N VAL A 293 -8.41 13.00 -1.18
CA VAL A 293 -9.06 12.02 -2.09
C VAL A 293 -8.50 10.59 -1.93
N ASP A 294 -7.18 10.46 -1.85
CA ASP A 294 -6.52 9.15 -1.68
C ASP A 294 -6.81 8.56 -0.29
N LEU A 295 -6.77 9.38 0.77
CA LEU A 295 -6.98 8.92 2.14
C LEU A 295 -8.42 8.45 2.38
N ILE A 296 -9.40 9.00 1.65
CA ILE A 296 -10.77 8.47 1.65
C ILE A 296 -10.76 7.02 1.16
N GLY A 297 -10.11 6.75 0.03
CA GLY A 297 -9.95 5.39 -0.47
C GLY A 297 -9.28 4.47 0.55
N TYR A 298 -8.21 4.95 1.19
CA TYR A 298 -7.51 4.17 2.22
C TYR A 298 -8.39 3.86 3.43
N TYR A 299 -9.20 4.82 3.87
CA TYR A 299 -10.13 4.64 4.98
C TYR A 299 -11.19 3.56 4.69
N PHE A 300 -11.78 3.57 3.48
CA PHE A 300 -12.72 2.51 3.08
C PHE A 300 -12.04 1.13 2.98
N SER A 301 -10.75 1.07 2.62
CA SER A 301 -9.98 -0.18 2.67
C SER A 301 -9.77 -0.68 4.10
N ILE A 302 -9.48 0.21 5.06
CA ILE A 302 -9.37 -0.12 6.48
C ILE A 302 -10.72 -0.64 7.01
N GLN A 303 -11.83 0.02 6.67
CA GLN A 303 -13.18 -0.47 7.01
C GLN A 303 -13.46 -1.86 6.46
N SER A 304 -13.03 -2.13 5.23
CA SER A 304 -13.16 -3.45 4.61
C SER A 304 -12.30 -4.52 5.32
N ILE A 305 -11.19 -4.12 5.95
CA ILE A 305 -10.38 -5.00 6.81
C ILE A 305 -11.11 -5.30 8.12
N VAL A 306 -11.72 -4.31 8.75
CA VAL A 306 -12.52 -4.53 9.96
C VAL A 306 -13.69 -5.47 9.68
N ALA A 307 -14.44 -5.24 8.60
CA ALA A 307 -15.54 -6.10 8.17
C ALA A 307 -15.09 -7.53 7.79
N PHE A 308 -13.81 -7.74 7.48
CA PHE A 308 -13.26 -9.08 7.27
C PHE A 308 -13.15 -9.87 8.58
N PHE A 309 -12.69 -9.20 9.65
CA PHE A 309 -12.58 -9.78 10.99
C PHE A 309 -13.93 -9.93 11.68
N ASP A 310 -14.79 -8.91 11.59
CA ASP A 310 -16.16 -8.95 12.08
C ASP A 310 -17.16 -8.56 10.97
N PRO A 311 -17.72 -9.54 10.25
CA PRO A 311 -18.72 -9.28 9.21
C PRO A 311 -20.01 -8.62 9.70
N LEU A 312 -20.24 -8.58 11.02
CA LEU A 312 -21.43 -7.99 11.63
C LEU A 312 -21.14 -6.65 12.32
N VAL A 313 -19.95 -6.06 12.15
CA VAL A 313 -19.53 -4.80 12.79
C VAL A 313 -20.57 -3.66 12.68
N ASP A 314 -21.36 -3.67 11.61
CA ASP A 314 -22.35 -2.63 11.31
C ASP A 314 -23.81 -3.10 11.48
N LEU A 315 -24.03 -4.31 11.98
CA LEU A 315 -25.33 -4.97 12.05
C LEU A 315 -25.71 -5.27 13.51
N LEU A 316 -26.01 -4.21 14.28
CA LEU A 316 -26.41 -4.29 15.70
C LEU A 316 -27.57 -5.26 15.98
N VAL A 317 -28.43 -5.53 14.99
CA VAL A 317 -29.65 -6.35 15.11
C VAL A 317 -29.38 -7.86 15.00
N LYS A 318 -28.14 -8.29 14.67
CA LYS A 318 -27.83 -9.71 14.33
C LYS A 318 -26.84 -10.41 15.27
N HIS A 319 -26.62 -9.90 16.47
CA HIS A 319 -25.81 -10.60 17.47
C HIS A 319 -26.69 -11.62 18.19
N ASP A 320 -26.68 -12.85 17.69
CA ASP A 320 -27.29 -14.00 18.36
C ASP A 320 -26.26 -14.70 19.27
N GLU A 321 -26.75 -15.57 20.13
CA GLU A 321 -25.92 -16.37 21.06
C GLU A 321 -24.83 -17.17 20.32
N LYS A 322 -25.10 -17.57 19.07
CA LYS A 322 -24.15 -18.29 18.24
C LYS A 322 -22.95 -17.41 17.87
N TYR A 323 -23.18 -16.18 17.48
CA TYR A 323 -22.11 -15.23 17.20
C TYR A 323 -21.27 -14.94 18.45
N ASP A 324 -21.91 -14.76 19.60
CA ASP A 324 -21.20 -14.49 20.86
C ASP A 324 -20.37 -15.72 21.29
N ALA A 325 -20.88 -16.94 21.05
CA ALA A 325 -20.12 -18.17 21.23
C ALA A 325 -18.93 -18.25 20.27
N GLU A 326 -19.10 -17.97 18.97
CA GLU A 326 -18.02 -18.01 17.97
C GLU A 326 -16.88 -17.03 18.30
N MET A 327 -17.20 -15.80 18.71
CA MET A 327 -16.19 -14.82 19.13
C MET A 327 -15.49 -15.24 20.43
N THR A 328 -16.26 -15.75 21.40
CA THR A 328 -15.70 -16.27 22.67
C THR A 328 -14.74 -17.42 22.41
N ASP A 329 -15.16 -18.39 21.60
CA ASP A 329 -14.33 -19.55 21.24
C ASP A 329 -13.08 -19.12 20.50
N ALA A 330 -13.17 -18.17 19.56
CA ALA A 330 -12.01 -17.69 18.82
C ALA A 330 -10.95 -17.07 19.74
N ILE A 331 -11.34 -16.18 20.66
CA ILE A 331 -10.39 -15.56 21.58
C ILE A 331 -9.88 -16.56 22.62
N MET A 332 -10.74 -17.38 23.23
CA MET A 332 -10.33 -18.27 24.31
C MET A 332 -9.45 -19.42 23.82
N ASN A 333 -9.73 -19.99 22.65
CA ASN A 333 -8.86 -21.00 22.06
C ASN A 333 -7.48 -20.41 21.68
N THR A 334 -7.46 -19.17 21.19
CA THR A 334 -6.19 -18.49 20.89
C THR A 334 -5.42 -18.20 22.16
N LEU A 335 -6.09 -17.69 23.19
CA LEU A 335 -5.49 -17.38 24.47
C LEU A 335 -4.95 -18.63 25.15
N ALA A 336 -5.68 -19.75 25.15
CA ALA A 336 -5.22 -21.01 25.72
C ALA A 336 -3.92 -21.53 25.07
N ILE A 337 -3.73 -21.25 23.78
CA ILE A 337 -2.48 -21.60 23.07
C ILE A 337 -1.34 -20.63 23.41
N VAL A 338 -1.66 -19.35 23.61
CA VAL A 338 -0.68 -18.29 23.90
C VAL A 338 -0.24 -18.33 25.38
N ASP A 339 -1.18 -18.50 26.29
CA ASP A 339 -1.03 -18.59 27.74
C ASP A 339 -2.25 -19.27 28.39
N GLU A 340 -2.09 -20.54 28.77
CA GLU A 340 -3.18 -21.36 29.33
C GLU A 340 -3.66 -20.84 30.70
N ASP A 341 -2.77 -20.30 31.54
CA ASP A 341 -3.11 -19.79 32.86
C ASP A 341 -4.07 -18.60 32.74
N LEU A 342 -3.82 -17.69 31.80
CA LEU A 342 -4.71 -16.55 31.54
C LEU A 342 -6.07 -16.98 31.02
N ALA A 343 -6.12 -17.96 30.11
CA ALA A 343 -7.38 -18.50 29.62
C ALA A 343 -8.20 -19.11 30.77
N ASN A 344 -7.56 -19.90 31.64
CA ASN A 344 -8.19 -20.48 32.81
C ASN A 344 -8.67 -19.40 33.79
N LYS A 345 -7.86 -18.34 34.02
CA LYS A 345 -8.23 -17.22 34.89
C LYS A 345 -9.50 -16.52 34.37
N ILE A 346 -9.53 -16.12 33.11
CA ILE A 346 -10.70 -15.43 32.51
C ILE A 346 -11.93 -16.34 32.55
N ASN A 347 -11.78 -17.62 32.22
CA ASN A 347 -12.89 -18.58 32.28
C ASN A 347 -13.42 -18.75 33.71
N SER A 348 -12.53 -18.80 34.71
CA SER A 348 -12.93 -18.96 36.12
C SER A 348 -13.72 -17.76 36.66
N VAL A 349 -13.33 -16.54 36.27
CA VAL A 349 -13.96 -15.30 36.74
C VAL A 349 -15.31 -15.08 36.07
N LEU A 350 -15.42 -15.36 34.76
CA LEU A 350 -16.67 -15.13 34.01
C LEU A 350 -17.62 -16.33 34.04
N ASN A 351 -17.11 -17.55 34.24
CA ASN A 351 -17.84 -18.81 34.02
C ASN A 351 -18.47 -18.86 32.61
N LEU A 352 -17.62 -18.99 31.57
CA LEU A 352 -18.01 -18.87 30.16
C LEU A 352 -18.93 -20.00 29.65
N GLU A 353 -19.24 -20.98 30.49
CA GLU A 353 -20.31 -21.95 30.23
C GLU A 353 -21.69 -21.29 30.19
N LEU A 354 -21.86 -20.18 30.92
CA LEU A 354 -23.09 -19.40 30.94
C LEU A 354 -23.14 -18.42 29.74
N PRO A 355 -24.15 -18.49 28.87
CA PRO A 355 -24.26 -17.62 27.70
C PRO A 355 -24.22 -16.13 28.04
N GLN A 356 -24.87 -15.72 29.15
CA GLN A 356 -24.90 -14.32 29.58
C GLN A 356 -23.51 -13.77 29.91
N SER A 357 -22.61 -14.60 30.45
CA SER A 357 -21.25 -14.20 30.81
C SER A 357 -20.37 -13.96 29.59
N ARG A 358 -20.64 -14.65 28.47
CA ARG A 358 -19.89 -14.50 27.21
C ARG A 358 -19.99 -13.08 26.67
N ASN A 359 -21.15 -12.45 26.83
CA ASN A 359 -21.41 -11.10 26.33
C ASN A 359 -20.41 -10.09 26.88
N PHE A 360 -19.98 -10.23 28.15
CA PHE A 360 -19.01 -9.33 28.75
C PHE A 360 -17.65 -9.39 28.06
N LEU A 361 -17.16 -10.60 27.76
CA LEU A 361 -15.91 -10.79 27.03
C LEU A 361 -16.05 -10.31 25.58
N VAL A 362 -17.14 -10.68 24.92
CA VAL A 362 -17.40 -10.32 23.51
C VAL A 362 -17.44 -8.81 23.31
N LEU A 363 -17.94 -8.02 24.26
CA LEU A 363 -17.92 -6.56 24.18
C LEU A 363 -16.49 -5.99 24.07
N ILE A 364 -15.55 -6.54 24.85
CA ILE A 364 -14.14 -6.12 24.80
C ILE A 364 -13.49 -6.60 23.50
N VAL A 365 -13.74 -7.85 23.12
CA VAL A 365 -13.23 -8.44 21.88
C VAL A 365 -13.69 -7.62 20.67
N LYS A 366 -14.99 -7.30 20.58
CA LYS A 366 -15.54 -6.44 19.53
C LYS A 366 -14.85 -5.10 19.47
N ARG A 367 -14.72 -4.42 20.61
CA ARG A 367 -14.05 -3.11 20.67
C ARG A 367 -12.60 -3.21 20.19
N PHE A 368 -11.90 -4.28 20.52
CA PHE A 368 -10.53 -4.52 20.07
C PHE A 368 -10.50 -4.74 18.55
N VAL A 369 -11.35 -5.62 18.02
CA VAL A 369 -11.44 -5.91 16.58
C VAL A 369 -11.85 -4.68 15.77
N HIS A 370 -12.87 -3.95 16.21
CA HIS A 370 -13.41 -2.78 15.52
C HIS A 370 -12.40 -1.64 15.44
N SER A 371 -11.58 -1.46 16.48
CA SER A 371 -10.50 -0.47 16.49
C SER A 371 -9.17 -0.99 15.94
N LEU A 372 -9.12 -2.24 15.48
CA LEU A 372 -7.89 -2.95 15.11
C LEU A 372 -6.78 -2.79 16.18
N GLY A 373 -7.18 -2.93 17.45
CA GLY A 373 -6.32 -2.81 18.63
C GLY A 373 -6.11 -1.38 19.14
N PHE A 374 -6.39 -0.34 18.35
CA PHE A 374 -6.06 1.04 18.71
C PHE A 374 -6.76 1.56 19.97
N ALA A 375 -7.96 1.06 20.28
CA ALA A 375 -8.66 1.47 21.50
C ALA A 375 -7.90 1.09 22.78
N PHE A 376 -7.03 0.08 22.72
CA PHE A 376 -6.33 -0.50 23.88
C PHE A 376 -4.83 -0.26 23.81
N LEU A 377 -4.23 -0.48 22.64
CA LEU A 377 -2.78 -0.47 22.51
C LEU A 377 -2.23 0.95 22.32
N PRO A 378 -0.96 1.19 22.68
CA PRO A 378 -0.27 2.41 22.32
C PRO A 378 -0.11 2.51 20.80
N LEU A 379 0.04 3.74 20.32
CA LEU A 379 0.06 4.05 18.89
C LEU A 379 1.15 3.29 18.13
N GLN A 380 2.37 3.20 18.66
CA GLN A 380 3.48 2.48 18.00
C GLN A 380 3.21 0.99 17.82
N VAL A 381 2.61 0.35 18.84
CA VAL A 381 2.20 -1.06 18.76
C VAL A 381 1.08 -1.24 17.74
N THR A 382 0.10 -0.34 17.75
CA THR A 382 -1.01 -0.34 16.79
C THR A 382 -0.49 -0.22 15.35
N LEU A 383 0.42 0.72 15.08
CA LEU A 383 1.01 0.89 13.75
C LEU A 383 1.75 -0.36 13.29
N TYR A 384 2.48 -1.02 14.19
CA TYR A 384 3.14 -2.29 13.89
C TYR A 384 2.15 -3.41 13.56
N ILE A 385 1.07 -3.56 14.32
CA ILE A 385 0.00 -4.54 14.04
C ILE A 385 -0.61 -4.28 12.67
N TRP A 386 -0.94 -3.02 12.38
CA TRP A 386 -1.52 -2.61 11.10
C TRP A 386 -0.57 -2.87 9.94
N ASP A 387 0.74 -2.62 10.13
CA ASP A 387 1.77 -2.98 9.15
C ASP A 387 1.67 -4.48 8.79
N GLN A 388 1.59 -5.36 9.80
CA GLN A 388 1.50 -6.81 9.57
C GLN A 388 0.20 -7.22 8.89
N ILE A 389 -0.93 -6.65 9.29
CA ILE A 389 -2.25 -6.96 8.71
C ILE A 389 -2.33 -6.48 7.25
N PHE A 390 -1.83 -5.28 6.95
CA PHE A 390 -1.97 -4.66 5.63
C PHE A 390 -1.08 -5.32 4.57
N MET A 391 0.14 -5.69 4.93
CA MET A 391 1.13 -6.27 4.02
C MET A 391 0.74 -7.68 3.53
N LYS A 392 -0.10 -8.41 4.27
CA LYS A 392 -0.49 -9.78 3.91
C LYS A 392 -1.37 -9.85 2.65
N ILE A 393 -1.14 -10.89 1.88
CA ILE A 393 -1.97 -11.28 0.72
C ILE A 393 -3.19 -12.03 1.21
N HIS A 394 -2.95 -13.07 1.98
CA HIS A 394 -3.98 -13.91 2.56
C HIS A 394 -4.20 -13.47 4.00
N LYS A 395 -5.26 -12.69 4.20
CA LYS A 395 -5.72 -12.31 5.53
C LYS A 395 -6.24 -13.54 6.26
N ASN A 396 -5.98 -13.61 7.56
CA ASN A 396 -6.47 -14.67 8.43
C ASN A 396 -7.27 -14.05 9.57
N ARG A 397 -8.51 -14.52 9.77
CA ARG A 397 -9.37 -13.99 10.84
C ARG A 397 -8.79 -14.15 12.23
N MET A 398 -7.98 -15.19 12.47
CA MET A 398 -7.38 -15.44 13.78
C MET A 398 -6.32 -14.41 14.18
N GLU A 399 -5.77 -13.67 13.23
CA GLU A 399 -4.65 -12.75 13.47
C GLU A 399 -4.98 -11.68 14.52
N ILE A 400 -6.14 -11.01 14.39
CA ILE A 400 -6.54 -9.98 15.35
C ILE A 400 -6.77 -10.54 16.76
N PHE A 401 -7.22 -11.81 16.86
CA PHE A 401 -7.39 -12.49 18.14
C PHE A 401 -6.05 -12.90 18.75
N VAL A 402 -5.05 -13.20 17.92
CA VAL A 402 -3.67 -13.47 18.36
C VAL A 402 -3.04 -12.19 18.90
N ASP A 403 -3.23 -11.06 18.21
CA ASP A 403 -2.75 -9.76 18.68
C ASP A 403 -3.39 -9.36 20.01
N MET A 404 -4.69 -9.65 20.18
CA MET A 404 -5.38 -9.48 21.45
C MET A 404 -4.86 -10.42 22.55
N ALA A 405 -4.61 -11.69 22.24
CA ALA A 405 -4.04 -12.65 23.19
C ALA A 405 -2.61 -12.26 23.62
N ILE A 406 -1.80 -11.73 22.70
CA ILE A 406 -0.48 -11.18 23.01
C ILE A 406 -0.60 -9.98 23.95
N MET A 407 -1.52 -9.06 23.68
CA MET A 407 -1.80 -7.93 24.58
C MET A 407 -2.15 -8.42 25.99
N LEU A 408 -3.07 -9.40 26.11
CA LEU A 408 -3.45 -9.96 27.41
C LEU A 408 -2.27 -10.66 28.11
N LYS A 409 -1.39 -11.30 27.35
CA LYS A 409 -0.16 -11.92 27.88
C LYS A 409 0.83 -10.89 28.43
N CYS A 410 1.00 -9.74 27.78
CA CYS A 410 1.80 -8.64 28.34
C CYS A 410 1.24 -8.12 29.67
N LEU A 411 -0.07 -8.29 29.90
CA LEU A 411 -0.74 -7.89 31.15
C LEU A 411 -0.93 -9.05 32.14
N LYS A 412 -0.21 -10.17 31.94
CA LYS A 412 -0.47 -11.42 32.66
C LYS A 412 -0.48 -11.26 34.17
N ASP A 413 0.60 -10.69 34.69
CA ASP A 413 0.83 -10.59 36.13
C ASP A 413 -0.25 -9.71 36.78
N GLN A 414 -0.64 -8.60 36.13
CA GLN A 414 -1.68 -7.71 36.62
C GLN A 414 -3.07 -8.35 36.59
N ILE A 415 -3.37 -9.17 35.57
CA ILE A 415 -4.68 -9.83 35.40
C ILE A 415 -4.85 -11.01 36.37
N ILE A 416 -3.82 -11.81 36.59
CA ILE A 416 -3.89 -13.00 37.46
C ILE A 416 -4.27 -12.63 38.90
N ASP A 417 -3.78 -11.47 39.37
CA ASP A 417 -4.02 -10.96 40.71
C ASP A 417 -5.44 -10.42 40.93
N GLN A 418 -6.27 -10.29 39.89
CA GLN A 418 -7.63 -9.74 40.00
C GLN A 418 -8.68 -10.81 40.26
N ASP A 419 -9.59 -10.59 41.22
CA ASP A 419 -10.63 -11.56 41.56
C ASP A 419 -11.95 -11.38 40.80
N THR A 420 -12.18 -10.20 40.22
CA THR A 420 -13.44 -9.84 39.57
C THR A 420 -13.22 -9.41 38.12
N TRP A 421 -14.24 -9.60 37.28
CA TRP A 421 -14.19 -9.19 35.88
C TRP A 421 -13.98 -7.69 35.74
N ASP A 422 -14.70 -6.88 36.53
CA ASP A 422 -14.60 -5.41 36.46
C ASP A 422 -13.16 -4.92 36.70
N HIS A 423 -12.44 -5.49 37.66
CA HIS A 423 -11.03 -5.15 37.89
C HIS A 423 -10.11 -5.62 36.74
N ILE A 424 -10.38 -6.79 36.14
CA ILE A 424 -9.67 -7.22 34.92
C ILE A 424 -9.90 -6.23 33.78
N VAL A 425 -11.14 -5.75 33.61
CA VAL A 425 -11.48 -4.74 32.60
C VAL A 425 -10.74 -3.44 32.86
N ASP A 426 -10.67 -2.98 34.11
CA ASP A 426 -9.91 -1.78 34.47
C ASP A 426 -8.42 -1.93 34.14
N VAL A 427 -7.81 -3.07 34.47
CA VAL A 427 -6.42 -3.39 34.09
C VAL A 427 -6.26 -3.36 32.57
N ILE A 428 -7.17 -3.98 31.82
CA ILE A 428 -7.13 -3.98 30.35
C ILE A 428 -7.20 -2.55 29.81
N TYR A 429 -8.06 -1.66 30.30
CA TYR A 429 -8.16 -0.30 29.76
C TYR A 429 -7.02 0.63 30.21
N GLN A 430 -6.53 0.48 31.44
CA GLN A 430 -5.53 1.37 32.01
C GLN A 430 -4.11 0.96 31.64
N GLU A 431 -3.79 -0.34 31.76
CA GLU A 431 -2.42 -0.83 31.61
C GLU A 431 -2.08 -1.22 30.16
N SER A 432 -3.07 -1.57 29.32
CA SER A 432 -2.78 -1.91 27.92
C SER A 432 -2.12 -0.75 27.16
N LYS A 433 -2.45 0.49 27.50
CA LYS A 433 -1.86 1.71 26.93
C LYS A 433 -0.40 1.92 27.34
N ASN A 434 0.04 1.27 28.42
CA ASN A 434 1.39 1.36 28.96
C ASN A 434 2.33 0.26 28.44
N ILE A 435 1.80 -0.72 27.68
CA ILE A 435 2.60 -1.80 27.10
C ILE A 435 3.70 -1.20 26.22
N SER A 436 4.96 -1.52 26.55
CA SER A 436 6.09 -1.05 25.75
C SER A 436 6.13 -1.73 24.39
N PHE A 437 6.65 -1.04 23.38
CA PHE A 437 6.78 -1.62 22.05
C PHE A 437 7.69 -2.85 22.06
N GLU A 438 8.80 -2.78 22.80
CA GLU A 438 9.79 -3.86 22.90
C GLU A 438 9.20 -5.13 23.52
N GLU A 439 8.41 -4.98 24.57
CA GLU A 439 7.71 -6.08 25.24
C GLU A 439 6.73 -6.76 24.29
N TYR A 440 5.82 -5.99 23.70
CA TYR A 440 4.85 -6.52 22.74
C TYR A 440 5.53 -7.20 21.55
N PHE A 441 6.53 -6.53 20.96
CA PHE A 441 7.25 -7.03 19.79
C PHE A 441 8.00 -8.35 20.10
N THR A 442 8.56 -8.47 21.30
CA THR A 442 9.25 -9.69 21.74
C THR A 442 8.28 -10.86 21.85
N GLU A 443 7.13 -10.67 22.51
CA GLU A 443 6.10 -11.70 22.64
C GLU A 443 5.50 -12.07 21.29
N HIS A 444 5.14 -11.07 20.48
CA HIS A 444 4.63 -11.30 19.13
C HIS A 444 5.63 -12.11 18.30
N ARG A 445 6.92 -11.76 18.31
CA ARG A 445 7.94 -12.52 17.57
C ARG A 445 8.11 -13.94 18.08
N LEU A 446 8.03 -14.16 19.40
CA LEU A 446 8.14 -15.48 20.02
C LEU A 446 6.99 -16.39 19.57
N ILE A 447 5.76 -15.90 19.70
CA ILE A 447 4.52 -16.63 19.35
C ILE A 447 4.47 -16.89 17.84
N MET A 448 4.89 -15.91 17.04
CA MET A 448 4.86 -16.03 15.58
C MET A 448 6.03 -16.84 14.99
N LYS A 449 7.09 -17.14 15.77
CA LYS A 449 8.31 -17.82 15.30
C LYS A 449 8.07 -19.18 14.64
N ASN A 450 7.01 -19.87 15.09
CA ASN A 450 6.69 -21.24 14.70
C ASN A 450 5.35 -21.36 13.97
N SER A 451 4.60 -20.26 13.78
CA SER A 451 3.32 -20.26 13.08
C SER A 451 3.50 -19.72 11.65
N ARG A 452 2.94 -20.45 10.69
CA ARG A 452 2.81 -20.05 9.29
C ARG A 452 1.48 -19.34 9.11
N PHE A 453 1.41 -18.08 9.50
CA PHE A 453 0.29 -17.21 9.11
C PHE A 453 0.28 -16.90 7.61
N TYR A 454 1.34 -17.28 6.89
CA TYR A 454 1.52 -17.00 5.48
C TYR A 454 1.85 -18.28 4.69
N GLN A 455 1.08 -18.50 3.62
CA GLN A 455 1.40 -19.42 2.52
C GLN A 455 1.43 -18.56 1.24
N SER A 456 2.61 -18.27 0.70
CA SER A 456 2.73 -17.54 -0.57
C SER A 456 2.08 -18.35 -1.71
N PRO A 457 1.28 -17.71 -2.58
CA PRO A 457 0.74 -18.36 -3.77
C PRO A 457 1.82 -18.63 -4.84
N TYR A 458 3.01 -18.05 -4.73
CA TYR A 458 4.10 -18.21 -5.70
C TYR A 458 4.93 -19.48 -5.49
N ASN A 459 4.48 -20.37 -4.59
CA ASN A 459 5.05 -21.71 -4.42
C ASN A 459 6.58 -21.66 -4.22
N VAL A 460 7.06 -20.64 -3.49
CA VAL A 460 8.44 -20.65 -3.00
C VAL A 460 8.50 -21.81 -2.00
N ASP A 461 9.17 -22.88 -2.40
CA ASP A 461 9.25 -24.12 -1.62
C ASP A 461 9.51 -23.77 -0.14
N PRO A 462 8.58 -24.10 0.77
CA PRO A 462 8.76 -23.86 2.20
C PRO A 462 10.03 -24.51 2.73
N ALA A 463 10.56 -25.56 2.07
CA ALA A 463 11.83 -26.19 2.38
C ALA A 463 13.05 -25.36 1.93
N ILE A 464 12.90 -24.39 1.02
CA ILE A 464 13.95 -23.41 0.67
C ILE A 464 13.95 -22.24 1.66
N VAL A 465 12.78 -21.78 2.12
CA VAL A 465 12.64 -20.66 3.07
C VAL A 465 12.82 -21.10 4.54
N ASN A 466 12.41 -22.32 4.88
CA ASN A 466 12.48 -22.90 6.23
C ASN A 466 13.46 -24.08 6.32
N ARG A 467 14.63 -24.00 5.68
CA ARG A 467 15.65 -25.07 5.78
C ARG A 467 15.98 -25.37 7.25
N GLY A 468 15.65 -26.58 7.69
CA GLY A 468 16.07 -27.14 8.99
C GLY A 468 15.09 -26.98 10.15
N LYS A 469 13.92 -26.33 9.99
CA LYS A 469 12.90 -26.36 11.04
C LYS A 469 12.04 -27.62 10.87
N GLN A 470 12.21 -28.59 11.77
CA GLN A 470 11.18 -29.60 12.01
C GLN A 470 9.85 -28.85 12.19
N ILE A 471 8.85 -29.21 11.40
CA ILE A 471 7.48 -28.75 11.63
C ILE A 471 7.04 -29.47 12.90
N PHE A 472 7.33 -28.86 14.05
CA PHE A 472 6.70 -29.27 15.30
C PHE A 472 5.20 -29.06 15.14
N ASP A 473 4.40 -29.97 15.72
CA ASP A 473 2.96 -29.76 15.88
C ASP A 473 2.77 -28.45 16.65
N ASN A 474 2.47 -27.37 15.92
CA ASN A 474 2.19 -26.07 16.50
C ASN A 474 0.68 -25.96 16.67
N PRO A 475 0.15 -25.97 17.92
CA PRO A 475 -1.29 -25.86 18.17
C PRO A 475 -1.89 -24.61 17.53
N LEU A 476 -1.14 -23.50 17.51
CA LEU A 476 -1.59 -22.26 16.87
C LEU A 476 -1.78 -22.44 15.36
N GLN A 477 -0.88 -23.18 14.71
CA GLN A 477 -1.02 -23.48 13.28
C GLN A 477 -2.24 -24.35 13.01
N GLN A 478 -2.51 -25.35 13.86
CA GLN A 478 -3.67 -26.21 13.71
C GLN A 478 -4.97 -25.39 13.84
N LEU A 479 -5.04 -24.47 14.81
CA LEU A 479 -6.19 -23.57 14.98
C LEU A 479 -6.39 -22.66 13.75
N ILE A 480 -5.31 -22.10 13.22
CA ILE A 480 -5.30 -21.30 11.99
C ILE A 480 -5.83 -22.11 10.80
N ASP A 481 -5.30 -23.31 10.58
CA ASP A 481 -5.66 -24.14 9.42
C ASP A 481 -7.13 -24.58 9.51
N GLN A 482 -7.62 -24.90 10.71
CA GLN A 482 -9.03 -25.19 10.97
C GLN A 482 -9.92 -23.99 10.64
N GLN A 483 -9.56 -22.78 11.10
CA GLN A 483 -10.33 -21.58 10.82
C GLN A 483 -10.33 -21.24 9.32
N GLN A 484 -9.18 -21.33 8.65
CA GLN A 484 -9.10 -21.12 7.21
C GLN A 484 -9.97 -22.11 6.43
N LYS A 485 -10.01 -23.37 6.85
CA LYS A 485 -10.88 -24.38 6.24
C LYS A 485 -12.36 -24.01 6.43
N ARG A 486 -12.75 -23.56 7.62
CA ARG A 486 -14.12 -23.08 7.90
C ARG A 486 -14.47 -21.86 7.04
N ASP A 487 -13.57 -20.89 6.95
CA ASP A 487 -13.77 -19.68 6.15
C ASP A 487 -13.90 -20.01 4.65
N ARG A 488 -13.08 -20.92 4.11
CA ARG A 488 -13.20 -21.41 2.72
C ARG A 488 -14.55 -22.08 2.46
N LEU A 489 -15.02 -22.91 3.40
CA LEU A 489 -16.34 -23.55 3.29
C LEU A 489 -17.48 -22.52 3.35
N ALA A 490 -17.41 -21.56 4.27
CA ALA A 490 -18.40 -20.50 4.40
C ALA A 490 -18.44 -19.61 3.15
N TYR A 491 -17.28 -19.28 2.58
CA TYR A 491 -17.20 -18.54 1.32
C TYR A 491 -17.80 -19.33 0.15
N LYS A 492 -17.47 -20.63 0.03
CA LYS A 492 -18.03 -21.51 -0.99
C LYS A 492 -19.55 -21.59 -0.88
N GLN A 493 -20.09 -21.69 0.34
CA GLN A 493 -21.53 -21.70 0.57
C GLN A 493 -22.18 -20.39 0.12
N LYS A 494 -21.66 -19.24 0.55
CA LYS A 494 -22.17 -17.93 0.12
C LYS A 494 -22.14 -17.75 -1.40
N TRP A 495 -21.08 -18.23 -2.05
CA TRP A 495 -20.97 -18.18 -3.50
C TRP A 495 -22.05 -19.03 -4.18
N LEU A 496 -22.34 -20.23 -3.67
CA LEU A 496 -23.43 -21.08 -4.17
C LEU A 496 -24.79 -20.41 -3.94
N ASP A 497 -25.04 -19.86 -2.75
CA ASP A 497 -26.29 -19.17 -2.43
C ASP A 497 -26.52 -17.95 -3.34
N GLU A 498 -25.48 -17.19 -3.66
CA GLU A 498 -25.54 -16.07 -4.62
C GLU A 498 -25.82 -16.55 -6.05
N GLN A 499 -25.23 -17.66 -6.48
CA GLN A 499 -25.52 -18.28 -7.79
C GLN A 499 -26.99 -18.71 -7.87
N GLU A 500 -27.51 -19.38 -6.84
CA GLU A 500 -28.91 -19.78 -6.77
C GLU A 500 -29.85 -18.58 -6.79
N LYS A 501 -29.56 -17.53 -6.01
CA LYS A 501 -30.34 -16.29 -5.99
C LYS A 501 -30.34 -15.61 -7.35
N ASN A 502 -29.20 -15.58 -8.04
CA ASN A 502 -29.08 -15.02 -9.38
C ASN A 502 -29.85 -15.85 -10.41
N GLN A 503 -29.85 -17.18 -10.32
CA GLN A 503 -30.67 -18.05 -11.17
C GLN A 503 -32.17 -17.83 -10.92
N LEU A 504 -32.59 -17.77 -9.65
CA LEU A 504 -33.99 -17.51 -9.30
C LEU A 504 -34.45 -16.14 -9.80
N ASN A 505 -33.60 -15.12 -9.69
CA ASN A 505 -33.90 -13.79 -10.23
C ASN A 505 -34.00 -13.78 -11.75
N LYS A 506 -33.16 -14.55 -12.45
CA LYS A 506 -33.28 -14.74 -13.91
C LYS A 506 -34.59 -15.44 -14.29
N MET A 507 -34.98 -16.51 -13.57
CA MET A 507 -36.26 -17.19 -13.80
C MET A 507 -37.45 -16.27 -13.54
N LYS A 508 -37.42 -15.45 -12.48
CA LYS A 508 -38.46 -14.46 -12.21
C LYS A 508 -38.56 -13.41 -13.32
N LYS A 509 -37.43 -12.91 -13.84
CA LYS A 509 -37.42 -11.98 -14.97
C LYS A 509 -37.98 -12.60 -16.24
N GLN A 510 -37.64 -13.84 -16.55
CA GLN A 510 -38.20 -14.56 -17.70
C GLN A 510 -39.70 -14.81 -17.54
N LYS A 511 -40.15 -15.18 -16.35
CA LYS A 511 -41.58 -15.35 -16.06
C LYS A 511 -42.34 -14.03 -16.24
N ASN A 512 -41.85 -12.94 -15.66
CA ASN A 512 -42.47 -11.63 -15.80
C ASN A 512 -42.51 -11.16 -17.26
N PHE A 513 -41.49 -11.49 -18.07
CA PHE A 513 -41.47 -11.18 -19.50
C PHE A 513 -42.52 -11.98 -20.29
N LEU A 514 -42.66 -13.29 -20.00
CA LEU A 514 -43.68 -14.15 -20.59
C LEU A 514 -45.10 -13.74 -20.18
N ASP A 515 -45.29 -13.36 -18.91
CA ASP A 515 -46.59 -12.89 -18.41
C ASP A 515 -46.96 -11.53 -19.07
N SER A 516 -45.99 -10.62 -19.32
CA SER A 516 -46.24 -9.36 -20.02
C SER A 516 -46.51 -9.50 -21.53
N GLU A 517 -45.94 -10.49 -22.21
CA GLU A 517 -46.26 -10.75 -23.63
C GLU A 517 -47.65 -11.39 -23.80
N SER A 518 -48.22 -11.97 -22.75
CA SER A 518 -49.55 -12.62 -22.80
C SER A 518 -50.73 -11.68 -22.56
N GLU A 519 -50.50 -10.44 -22.13
CA GLU A 519 -51.57 -9.46 -21.83
C GLU A 519 -51.90 -8.52 -23.01
N ASP A 520 -51.07 -8.48 -24.06
CA ASP A 520 -51.22 -7.51 -25.17
C ASP A 520 -51.68 -8.08 -26.53
N GLU A 521 -51.87 -9.41 -26.67
CA GLU A 521 -52.38 -10.03 -27.91
C GLU A 521 -53.59 -10.92 -27.62
N GLU A 522 -54.79 -10.53 -28.09
CA GLU A 522 -55.93 -11.45 -28.17
C GLU A 522 -55.55 -12.62 -29.10
N PRO A 523 -55.46 -13.86 -28.59
CA PRO A 523 -54.90 -14.96 -29.35
C PRO A 523 -55.92 -15.47 -30.37
N ASP A 524 -55.52 -15.48 -31.64
CA ASP A 524 -56.19 -16.27 -32.67
C ASP A 524 -56.06 -17.76 -32.29
N GLU A 525 -57.18 -18.47 -32.12
CA GLU A 525 -57.25 -19.81 -31.50
C GLU A 525 -56.33 -20.85 -32.16
N ASN A 526 -55.95 -20.64 -33.42
CA ASN A 526 -55.04 -21.52 -34.14
C ASN A 526 -53.55 -21.31 -33.82
N ASP A 527 -53.12 -20.12 -33.37
CA ASP A 527 -51.70 -19.84 -33.06
C ASP A 527 -51.36 -20.20 -31.60
N ALA A 528 -52.35 -20.19 -30.71
CA ALA A 528 -52.21 -20.60 -29.32
C ALA A 528 -51.81 -22.08 -29.18
N ASP A 529 -52.38 -22.97 -30.00
CA ASP A 529 -52.06 -24.40 -29.97
C ASP A 529 -50.67 -24.70 -30.56
N ALA A 530 -50.25 -23.97 -31.60
CA ALA A 530 -48.90 -24.07 -32.16
C ALA A 530 -47.83 -23.65 -31.15
N ARG A 531 -48.03 -22.52 -30.46
CA ARG A 531 -47.14 -22.06 -29.39
C ARG A 531 -47.11 -23.04 -28.22
N ARG A 532 -48.25 -23.63 -27.84
CA ARG A 532 -48.34 -24.64 -26.76
C ARG A 532 -47.56 -25.92 -27.09
N ILE A 533 -47.64 -26.40 -28.33
CA ILE A 533 -46.87 -27.56 -28.80
C ILE A 533 -45.37 -27.24 -28.81
N GLN A 534 -44.98 -26.05 -29.25
CA GLN A 534 -43.57 -25.64 -29.28
C GLN A 534 -42.98 -25.51 -27.86
N LEU A 535 -43.77 -24.99 -26.91
CA LEU A 535 -43.36 -24.86 -25.51
C LEU A 535 -43.24 -26.22 -24.80
N GLN A 536 -44.11 -27.17 -25.13
CA GLN A 536 -43.97 -28.56 -24.66
C GLN A 536 -42.72 -29.24 -25.24
N LYS A 537 -42.38 -28.96 -26.50
CA LYS A 537 -41.19 -29.51 -27.15
C LYS A 537 -39.90 -28.97 -26.53
N MET A 538 -39.81 -27.67 -26.25
CA MET A 538 -38.67 -27.08 -25.53
C MET A 538 -38.52 -27.65 -24.11
N LYS A 539 -39.63 -27.80 -23.36
CA LYS A 539 -39.59 -28.43 -22.03
C LYS A 539 -39.11 -29.89 -22.08
N ALA A 540 -39.52 -30.64 -23.11
CA ALA A 540 -39.07 -32.02 -23.29
C ALA A 540 -37.57 -32.10 -23.64
N GLU A 541 -37.07 -31.18 -24.46
CA GLU A 541 -35.63 -31.11 -24.82
C GLU A 541 -34.76 -30.74 -23.61
N ASP A 542 -35.19 -29.80 -22.76
CA ASP A 542 -34.46 -29.43 -21.55
C ASP A 542 -34.42 -30.57 -20.51
N ILE A 543 -35.53 -31.31 -20.35
CA ILE A 543 -35.57 -32.50 -19.50
C ILE A 543 -34.63 -33.58 -20.04
N MET A 544 -34.62 -33.82 -21.36
CA MET A 544 -33.70 -34.76 -22.00
C MET A 544 -32.23 -34.35 -21.85
N LYS A 545 -31.93 -33.05 -21.94
CA LYS A 545 -30.58 -32.51 -21.74
C LYS A 545 -30.13 -32.70 -20.29
N GLN A 546 -30.97 -32.39 -19.31
CA GLN A 546 -30.66 -32.64 -17.90
C GLN A 546 -30.48 -34.12 -17.57
N MET A 547 -31.27 -35.02 -18.18
CA MET A 547 -31.07 -36.46 -18.02
C MET A 547 -29.74 -36.92 -18.63
N LYS A 548 -29.35 -36.40 -19.81
CA LYS A 548 -28.03 -36.68 -20.41
C LYS A 548 -26.87 -36.21 -19.53
N THR A 549 -26.98 -35.02 -18.94
CA THR A 549 -25.93 -34.49 -18.04
C THR A 549 -25.85 -35.28 -16.73
N LYS A 550 -26.95 -35.87 -16.26
CA LYS A 550 -26.96 -36.75 -15.07
C LYS A 550 -26.49 -38.18 -15.36
N GLN A 551 -26.56 -38.63 -16.62
CA GLN A 551 -26.09 -39.97 -17.04
C GLN A 551 -24.62 -40.00 -17.46
N GLN A 552 -23.99 -38.86 -17.74
CA GLN A 552 -22.54 -38.78 -17.88
C GLN A 552 -21.91 -38.82 -16.48
N ALA A 553 -21.38 -39.99 -16.11
CA ALA A 553 -20.54 -40.15 -14.94
C ALA A 553 -19.36 -39.16 -15.01
N PRO A 554 -18.91 -38.60 -13.89
CA PRO A 554 -17.75 -37.72 -13.90
C PRO A 554 -16.51 -38.56 -14.22
N GLU A 555 -16.12 -38.58 -15.50
CA GLU A 555 -14.77 -38.97 -15.88
C GLU A 555 -13.81 -38.02 -15.17
N ALA A 556 -12.92 -38.62 -14.38
CA ALA A 556 -11.88 -37.92 -13.66
C ALA A 556 -11.05 -37.08 -14.64
N MET A 557 -11.22 -35.75 -14.59
CA MET A 557 -10.30 -34.81 -15.23
C MET A 557 -8.97 -34.80 -14.46
N GLY A 558 -8.19 -35.85 -14.69
CA GLY A 558 -6.74 -35.75 -14.73
C GLY A 558 -6.30 -35.53 -16.17
N MET A 559 -5.29 -34.67 -16.32
CA MET A 559 -4.51 -34.38 -17.53
C MET A 559 -4.87 -33.11 -18.32
N VAL A 560 -3.92 -32.18 -18.23
CA VAL A 560 -3.69 -31.00 -19.06
C VAL A 560 -3.36 -31.46 -20.49
N PRO A 561 -3.96 -30.89 -21.55
CA PRO A 561 -3.48 -31.13 -22.90
C PRO A 561 -2.22 -30.32 -23.18
N MET A 562 -1.16 -31.04 -23.55
CA MET A 562 0.03 -30.50 -24.22
C MET A 562 -0.37 -29.95 -25.59
N ILE A 563 0.00 -28.70 -25.87
CA ILE A 563 -0.06 -28.12 -27.21
C ILE A 563 1.19 -28.58 -27.96
N ASN A 564 1.00 -29.42 -28.97
CA ASN A 564 2.01 -29.69 -29.99
C ASN A 564 1.77 -28.79 -31.21
N GLN A 565 2.89 -28.29 -31.71
CA GLN A 565 3.09 -27.62 -32.99
C GLN A 565 2.79 -28.58 -34.15
N ASN A 566 2.07 -28.09 -35.17
CA ASN A 566 2.47 -28.12 -36.59
C ASN A 566 1.28 -27.87 -37.53
N ASP A 567 1.64 -27.36 -38.71
CA ASP A 567 0.92 -27.23 -39.98
C ASP A 567 0.07 -25.95 -40.14
N SER A 568 0.45 -24.92 -40.92
CA SER A 568 0.92 -24.77 -42.32
C SER A 568 -0.21 -24.47 -43.33
N GLU A 569 0.15 -23.65 -44.32
CA GLU A 569 -0.53 -23.30 -45.58
C GLU A 569 -1.57 -22.16 -45.51
N GLU A 570 -1.20 -20.96 -45.97
CA GLU A 570 -1.23 -20.45 -47.36
C GLU A 570 -2.65 -20.11 -47.85
N TYR A 571 -2.90 -18.83 -48.14
CA TYR A 571 -3.58 -18.34 -49.35
C TYR A 571 -3.41 -16.81 -49.46
N GLU A 572 -2.65 -16.40 -50.46
CA GLU A 572 -2.70 -15.06 -51.08
C GLU A 572 -3.98 -14.95 -51.94
N ASP A 573 -4.66 -13.80 -51.95
CA ASP A 573 -4.56 -12.84 -53.06
C ASP A 573 -5.54 -11.66 -52.95
N GLN A 574 -4.95 -10.47 -53.09
CA GLN A 574 -5.36 -9.29 -53.85
C GLN A 574 -6.84 -8.87 -53.94
N GLN A 575 -7.12 -7.62 -53.54
CA GLN A 575 -7.72 -6.64 -54.46
C GLN A 575 -7.43 -5.19 -54.05
N GLN A 576 -7.32 -4.35 -55.08
CA GLN A 576 -6.70 -3.03 -55.14
C GLN A 576 -7.71 -1.86 -55.03
N HIS A 577 -7.23 -0.73 -54.47
CA HIS A 577 -7.48 0.68 -54.85
C HIS A 577 -8.87 1.35 -54.61
N PRO A 578 -9.00 2.70 -54.65
CA PRO A 578 -8.06 3.78 -54.24
C PRO A 578 -8.72 4.99 -53.51
N PHE A 579 -7.86 5.86 -52.97
CA PHE A 579 -7.93 7.33 -52.80
C PHE A 579 -9.27 8.10 -52.89
N LYS A 580 -9.49 8.99 -51.91
CA LYS A 580 -9.94 10.37 -52.15
C LYS A 580 -9.41 11.33 -51.08
N GLN A 581 -8.50 12.22 -51.49
CA GLN A 581 -8.24 13.51 -50.87
C GLN A 581 -9.37 14.47 -51.26
N GLN A 582 -9.82 15.32 -50.35
CA GLN A 582 -10.39 16.61 -50.69
C GLN A 582 -9.97 17.67 -49.66
N SER A 583 -9.17 18.59 -50.18
CA SER A 583 -8.91 19.95 -49.72
C SER A 583 -10.18 20.79 -49.70
N ASN A 584 -10.26 21.78 -48.80
CA ASN A 584 -10.47 23.18 -49.18
C ASN A 584 -10.16 24.13 -48.01
N ALA A 585 -9.32 25.12 -48.31
CA ALA A 585 -9.16 26.36 -47.59
C ALA A 585 -10.11 27.44 -48.18
N ILE A 586 -10.33 28.54 -47.46
CA ILE A 586 -10.41 29.96 -47.89
C ILE A 586 -11.11 30.78 -46.78
N GLN A 587 -10.34 31.60 -46.05
CA GLN A 587 -10.28 33.09 -46.02
C GLN A 587 -11.32 33.75 -45.10
N ASN A 588 -10.85 34.38 -44.02
CA ASN A 588 -10.54 35.82 -43.84
C ASN A 588 -11.76 36.62 -43.37
N ASN A 589 -11.64 37.23 -42.19
CA ASN A 589 -11.68 38.68 -42.08
C ASN A 589 -10.95 39.15 -40.81
N GLN A 590 -10.07 40.11 -41.03
CA GLN A 590 -9.42 40.99 -40.05
C GLN A 590 -10.36 42.14 -39.69
N GLU A 591 -10.03 42.79 -38.56
CA GLU A 591 -10.04 44.23 -38.23
C GLU A 591 -10.48 44.40 -36.76
N ASN A 592 -9.55 44.72 -35.85
CA ASN A 592 -9.12 46.08 -35.42
C ASN A 592 -10.14 46.64 -34.40
N ASP A 593 -9.80 47.12 -33.21
CA ASP A 593 -8.90 48.21 -32.80
C ASP A 593 -8.54 48.01 -31.29
N GLU A 594 -7.29 48.23 -30.86
CA GLU A 594 -6.74 49.48 -30.24
C GLU A 594 -7.54 49.90 -28.99
N ASP A 595 -7.02 49.77 -27.77
CA ASP A 595 -5.98 50.54 -27.06
C ASP A 595 -6.68 51.30 -25.94
N ASP A 596 -6.22 51.14 -24.70
CA ASP A 596 -5.66 52.25 -23.93
C ASP A 596 -5.36 51.87 -22.47
N ASP A 597 -4.20 52.35 -22.08
CA ASP A 597 -3.60 52.39 -20.76
C ASP A 597 -4.53 52.99 -19.70
N GLU A 598 -4.35 52.59 -18.43
CA GLU A 598 -4.14 53.59 -17.37
C GLU A 598 -3.51 52.99 -16.11
N ASN A 599 -2.33 53.53 -15.81
CA ASN A 599 -1.67 53.57 -14.50
C ASN A 599 -2.62 54.00 -13.37
N PHE A 600 -2.47 53.44 -12.17
CA PHE A 600 -2.54 54.23 -10.94
C PHE A 600 -1.84 53.52 -9.76
N ASP A 601 -0.62 53.97 -9.46
CA ASP A 601 -0.05 53.95 -8.11
C ASP A 601 -0.72 55.06 -7.29
N VAL A 602 -1.17 54.81 -6.04
CA VAL A 602 -0.98 55.69 -4.86
C VAL A 602 -1.22 54.90 -3.55
N LEU A 603 -0.12 54.74 -2.81
CA LEU A 603 0.12 54.81 -1.36
C LEU A 603 -1.02 54.98 -0.32
N SER A 604 -0.75 54.31 0.82
CA SER A 604 -0.88 54.75 2.23
C SER A 604 -2.12 54.36 3.04
N GLY A 605 -1.87 53.95 4.30
CA GLY A 605 -2.86 54.01 5.38
C GLY A 605 -2.66 52.99 6.50
N MET A 606 -1.94 53.38 7.55
CA MET A 606 -1.92 52.73 8.87
C MET A 606 -3.31 52.55 9.48
N ASN A 607 -3.57 51.38 10.07
CA ASN A 607 -3.92 51.19 11.48
C ASN A 607 -3.85 49.71 11.84
#